data_AF-A0A1A8MA04-F1
#
_entry.id   AF-A0A1A8MA04-F1
#
_cell.length_a   1.000
_cell.length_b   1.000
_cell.length_c   1.000
_cell.angle_alpha   90.00
_cell.angle_beta   90.00
_cell.angle_gamma   90.00
#
_symmetry.space_group_name_H-M   'P 1'
#
loop_
_entity.id
_entity.type
_entity.pdbx_description
1 polymer ?
#
loop_
_entity_poly.entity_id
_entity_poly.type
_entity_poly.pdbx_seq_one_letter_code
_entity_poly.pdbx_strand_id
1 'polypeptide(L)'
;MVKALKVNGWPNLRCFGHKLHNAIENGVKDPRIDRAIGVCKKIVAAFSYSWKKRRELGLAQSELGLPPHQLIVESPTRWGSRQKMMERFLEQEKAIARVLGSEDELLDMASLMDPRFRTSYIDPDKVEQIKRRAVSELLSFPTDKSTPQPGPVVQVDQEARPQPNPRRKKTLAAFFKKSVPSPGPDQSEEAKIETELATYLLMPE
;
A
#
# COMPACT_ATOMS: atom_id res chain seq x y z
N MET A 1 -11.37 -54.33 6.91
CA MET A 1 -11.30 -54.02 5.46
C MET A 1 -10.57 -55.11 4.67
N VAL A 2 -9.33 -55.51 5.03
CA VAL A 2 -8.54 -56.53 4.30
C VAL A 2 -9.22 -57.91 4.18
N LYS A 3 -9.91 -58.38 5.22
CA LYS A 3 -10.63 -59.67 5.19
C LYS A 3 -11.79 -59.66 4.19
N ALA A 4 -12.54 -58.55 4.10
CA ALA A 4 -13.62 -58.39 3.12
C ALA A 4 -13.09 -58.36 1.68
N LEU A 5 -11.92 -57.78 1.45
CA LEU A 5 -11.27 -57.79 0.12
C LEU A 5 -10.92 -59.21 -0.33
N LYS A 6 -10.37 -60.02 0.57
CA LYS A 6 -10.05 -61.44 0.29
C LYS A 6 -11.30 -62.26 0.01
N VAL A 7 -12.37 -62.10 0.80
CA VAL A 7 -13.64 -62.82 0.62
C VAL A 7 -14.32 -62.46 -0.71
N ASN A 8 -14.22 -61.20 -1.13
CA ASN A 8 -14.85 -60.71 -2.37
C ASN A 8 -13.95 -60.82 -3.61
N GLY A 9 -12.71 -61.33 -3.48
CA GLY A 9 -11.76 -61.41 -4.59
C GLY A 9 -11.30 -60.06 -5.15
N TRP A 10 -11.38 -58.98 -4.35
CA TRP A 10 -11.01 -57.64 -4.81
C TRP A 10 -9.51 -57.38 -4.58
N PRO A 11 -8.74 -57.00 -5.61
CA PRO A 11 -7.29 -56.82 -5.50
C PRO A 11 -6.92 -55.62 -4.62
N ASN A 12 -7.76 -54.57 -4.59
CA ASN A 12 -7.62 -53.42 -3.70
C ASN A 12 -8.97 -52.72 -3.49
N LEU A 13 -9.06 -51.89 -2.45
CA LEU A 13 -10.14 -50.92 -2.29
C LEU A 13 -9.59 -49.53 -2.56
N ARG A 14 -10.27 -48.75 -3.40
CA ARG A 14 -9.92 -47.33 -3.54
C ARG A 14 -10.32 -46.58 -2.27
N CYS A 15 -9.47 -45.65 -1.82
CA CYS A 15 -9.79 -44.81 -0.67
C CYS A 15 -11.03 -43.96 -0.95
N PHE A 16 -12.07 -44.11 -0.13
CA PHE A 16 -13.31 -43.33 -0.23
C PHE A 16 -13.01 -41.82 -0.20
N GLY A 17 -12.14 -41.38 0.70
CA GLY A 17 -11.71 -39.98 0.78
C GLY A 17 -11.10 -39.47 -0.53
N HIS A 18 -10.21 -40.25 -1.16
CA HIS A 18 -9.65 -39.85 -2.45
C HIS A 18 -10.70 -39.82 -3.58
N LYS A 19 -11.67 -40.76 -3.57
CA LYS A 19 -12.78 -40.76 -4.52
C LYS A 19 -13.69 -39.54 -4.37
N LEU A 20 -14.05 -39.19 -3.13
CA LEU A 20 -14.82 -38.00 -2.84
C LEU A 20 -14.06 -36.74 -3.26
N HIS A 21 -12.72 -36.78 -3.23
CA HIS A 21 -11.89 -35.58 -3.47
C HIS A 21 -11.95 -35.24 -4.92
N ASN A 22 -11.66 -36.25 -5.74
CA ASN A 22 -11.73 -36.15 -7.17
C ASN A 22 -13.16 -35.78 -7.62
N ALA A 23 -14.20 -36.31 -6.96
CA ALA A 23 -15.58 -35.96 -7.27
C ALA A 23 -15.87 -34.46 -7.00
N ILE A 24 -15.51 -33.95 -5.82
CA ILE A 24 -15.68 -32.53 -5.47
C ILE A 24 -14.81 -31.65 -6.37
N GLU A 25 -13.52 -31.98 -6.53
CA GLU A 25 -12.62 -31.19 -7.38
C GLU A 25 -13.13 -31.13 -8.81
N ASN A 26 -13.59 -32.24 -9.38
CA ASN A 26 -14.20 -32.24 -10.71
C ASN A 26 -15.52 -31.46 -10.77
N GLY A 27 -16.34 -31.53 -9.73
CA GLY A 27 -17.60 -30.80 -9.65
C GLY A 27 -17.42 -29.28 -9.55
N VAL A 28 -16.26 -28.82 -9.08
CA VAL A 28 -15.92 -27.40 -8.87
C VAL A 28 -14.93 -26.89 -9.94
N LYS A 29 -14.71 -27.65 -11.02
CA LYS A 29 -13.89 -27.22 -12.17
C LYS A 29 -14.59 -26.14 -12.99
N ASP A 30 -14.55 -24.91 -12.48
CA ASP A 30 -14.95 -23.70 -13.20
C ASP A 30 -13.78 -22.69 -13.16
N PRO A 31 -13.33 -22.16 -14.32
CA PRO A 31 -12.24 -21.19 -14.39
C PRO A 31 -12.44 -19.95 -13.51
N ARG A 32 -13.69 -19.54 -13.27
CA ARG A 32 -14.03 -18.40 -12.41
C ARG A 32 -13.74 -18.72 -10.95
N ILE A 33 -14.04 -19.95 -10.52
CA ILE A 33 -13.77 -20.44 -9.17
C ILE A 33 -12.26 -20.58 -8.97
N ASP A 34 -11.56 -21.16 -9.95
CA ASP A 34 -10.09 -21.27 -9.91
C ASP A 34 -9.42 -19.90 -9.81
N ARG A 35 -9.91 -18.90 -10.55
CA ARG A 35 -9.43 -17.52 -10.46
C ARG A 35 -9.64 -16.95 -9.05
N ALA A 36 -10.83 -17.10 -8.48
CA ALA A 36 -11.14 -16.62 -7.13
C ALA A 36 -10.25 -17.29 -6.07
N ILE A 37 -10.11 -18.62 -6.12
CA ILE A 37 -9.20 -19.38 -5.25
C ILE A 37 -7.76 -18.88 -5.40
N GLY A 38 -7.32 -18.62 -6.65
CA GLY A 38 -6.00 -18.08 -6.93
C GLY A 38 -5.74 -16.74 -6.24
N VAL A 39 -6.73 -15.85 -6.23
CA VAL A 39 -6.64 -14.56 -5.50
C VAL A 39 -6.57 -14.81 -3.99
N CYS A 40 -7.45 -15.64 -3.44
CA CYS A 40 -7.42 -15.99 -2.01
C CYS A 40 -6.05 -16.55 -1.60
N LYS A 41 -5.46 -17.46 -2.39
CA LYS A 41 -4.12 -18.01 -2.15
C LYS A 41 -3.04 -16.94 -2.08
N LYS A 42 -3.07 -15.98 -3.02
CA LYS A 42 -2.09 -14.88 -3.06
C LYS A 42 -2.20 -14.00 -1.81
N ILE A 43 -3.41 -13.66 -1.41
CA ILE A 43 -3.65 -12.85 -0.20
C ILE A 43 -3.18 -13.63 1.03
N VAL A 44 -3.65 -14.87 1.23
CA VAL A 44 -3.25 -15.70 2.36
C VAL A 44 -1.72 -15.86 2.43
N ALA A 45 -1.05 -16.04 1.29
CA ALA A 45 0.41 -16.08 1.23
C ALA A 45 1.06 -14.76 1.69
N ALA A 46 0.56 -13.61 1.23
CA ALA A 46 1.09 -12.30 1.64
C ALA A 46 1.04 -12.10 3.18
N PHE A 47 -0.04 -12.52 3.84
CA PHE A 47 -0.16 -12.49 5.29
C PHE A 47 0.68 -13.58 5.99
N SER A 48 0.87 -14.73 5.34
CA SER A 48 1.68 -15.82 5.90
C SER A 48 3.15 -15.47 5.96
N TYR A 49 3.68 -14.76 4.96
CA TYR A 49 5.10 -14.40 4.88
C TYR A 49 5.44 -13.05 5.56
N SER A 50 4.46 -12.16 5.76
CA SER A 50 4.70 -10.85 6.40
C SER A 50 4.27 -10.84 7.86
N TRP A 51 5.25 -10.74 8.77
CA TRP A 51 4.99 -10.56 10.20
C TRP A 51 4.17 -9.28 10.48
N LYS A 52 4.50 -8.18 9.79
CA LYS A 52 3.79 -6.90 9.92
C LYS A 52 2.30 -7.04 9.58
N LYS A 53 1.98 -7.65 8.43
CA LYS A 53 0.58 -7.87 8.00
C LYS A 53 -0.17 -8.80 8.97
N ARG A 54 0.51 -9.80 9.53
CA ARG A 54 -0.09 -10.69 10.53
C ARG A 54 -0.40 -9.97 11.84
N ARG A 55 0.48 -9.07 12.27
CA ARG A 55 0.24 -8.22 13.45
C ARG A 55 -0.94 -7.27 13.21
N GLU A 56 -0.96 -6.58 12.07
CA GLU A 56 -2.05 -5.68 11.68
C GLU A 56 -3.39 -6.41 11.54
N LEU A 57 -3.38 -7.64 11.01
CA LEU A 57 -4.57 -8.48 10.97
C LEU A 57 -5.11 -8.76 12.38
N GLY A 58 -4.24 -9.08 13.33
CA GLY A 58 -4.63 -9.30 14.73
C GLY A 58 -5.22 -8.04 15.39
N LEU A 59 -4.68 -6.87 15.09
CA LEU A 59 -5.23 -5.59 15.56
C LEU A 59 -6.61 -5.35 14.95
N ALA A 60 -6.74 -5.46 13.62
CA ALA A 60 -8.03 -5.30 12.93
C ALA A 60 -9.08 -6.31 13.40
N GLN A 61 -8.68 -7.55 13.72
CA GLN A 61 -9.56 -8.55 14.33
C GLN A 61 -10.11 -8.08 15.67
N SER A 62 -9.25 -7.54 16.54
CA SER A 62 -9.67 -7.03 17.84
C SER A 62 -10.60 -5.82 17.74
N GLU A 63 -10.32 -4.89 16.81
CA GLU A 63 -11.14 -3.70 16.56
C GLU A 63 -12.54 -4.06 16.02
N LEU A 64 -12.61 -5.08 15.15
CA LEU A 64 -13.85 -5.53 14.51
C LEU A 64 -14.60 -6.60 15.31
N GLY A 65 -14.08 -7.02 16.47
CA GLY A 65 -14.66 -8.08 17.29
C GLY A 65 -14.67 -9.45 16.61
N LEU A 66 -13.75 -9.70 15.67
CA LEU A 66 -13.63 -10.97 14.97
C LEU A 66 -12.82 -11.99 15.77
N PRO A 67 -13.08 -13.30 15.60
CA PRO A 67 -12.23 -14.33 16.18
C PRO A 67 -10.77 -14.16 15.75
N PRO A 68 -9.78 -14.24 16.66
CA PRO A 68 -8.37 -13.99 16.37
C PRO A 68 -7.71 -15.20 15.69
N HIS A 69 -8.19 -15.58 14.50
CA HIS A 69 -7.68 -16.71 13.74
C HIS A 69 -6.63 -16.26 12.72
N GLN A 70 -5.58 -17.05 12.57
CA GLN A 70 -4.66 -16.91 11.44
C GLN A 70 -5.30 -17.45 10.16
N LEU A 71 -4.91 -16.88 9.03
CA LEU A 71 -5.33 -17.39 7.72
C LEU A 71 -4.70 -18.77 7.47
N ILE A 72 -5.45 -19.65 6.80
CA ILE A 72 -5.04 -21.03 6.54
C ILE A 72 -4.57 -21.16 5.10
N VAL A 73 -3.35 -21.68 4.90
CA VAL A 73 -2.83 -22.01 3.57
C VAL A 73 -3.43 -23.34 3.10
N GLU A 74 -3.93 -23.40 1.86
CA GLU A 74 -4.37 -24.66 1.23
C GLU A 74 -3.18 -25.61 1.07
N SER A 75 -3.39 -26.88 1.41
CA SER A 75 -2.44 -27.96 1.17
C SER A 75 -3.02 -28.92 0.13
N PRO A 76 -2.41 -29.09 -1.05
CA PRO A 76 -2.92 -29.96 -2.10
C PRO A 76 -3.11 -31.42 -1.66
N THR A 77 -2.33 -31.87 -0.67
CA THR A 77 -2.34 -33.26 -0.21
C THR A 77 -3.32 -33.51 0.94
N ARG A 78 -3.88 -32.46 1.54
CA ARG A 78 -4.77 -32.58 2.70
C ARG A 78 -6.22 -32.31 2.31
N TRP A 79 -7.06 -33.33 2.48
CA TRP A 79 -8.50 -33.25 2.28
C TRP A 79 -9.12 -32.01 2.93
N GLY A 80 -9.92 -31.26 2.17
CA GLY A 80 -10.71 -30.14 2.67
C GLY A 80 -9.90 -28.90 3.07
N SER A 81 -8.59 -28.86 2.82
CA SER A 81 -7.75 -27.69 3.12
C SER A 81 -8.20 -26.45 2.34
N ARG A 82 -8.62 -26.62 1.08
CA ARG A 82 -9.20 -25.56 0.23
C ARG A 82 -10.44 -24.94 0.87
N GLN A 83 -11.39 -25.78 1.28
CA GLN A 83 -12.62 -25.34 1.91
C GLN A 83 -12.31 -24.57 3.22
N LYS A 84 -11.43 -25.11 4.07
CA LYS A 84 -11.02 -24.46 5.33
C LYS A 84 -10.35 -23.11 5.10
N MET A 85 -9.50 -23.00 4.07
CA MET A 85 -8.91 -21.72 3.67
C MET A 85 -10.01 -20.73 3.30
N MET A 86 -10.98 -21.13 2.47
CA MET A 86 -12.07 -20.24 2.04
C MET A 86 -12.98 -19.82 3.20
N GLU A 87 -13.36 -20.78 4.06
CA GLU A 87 -14.18 -20.50 5.24
C GLU A 87 -13.52 -19.49 6.18
N ARG A 88 -12.22 -19.68 6.47
CA ARG A 88 -11.45 -18.69 7.26
C ARG A 88 -11.29 -17.36 6.54
N PHE A 89 -11.08 -17.37 5.23
CA PHE A 89 -10.93 -16.15 4.46
C PHE A 89 -12.20 -15.29 4.54
N LEU A 90 -13.38 -15.90 4.38
CA LEU A 90 -14.66 -15.21 4.48
C LEU A 90 -14.95 -14.74 5.90
N GLU A 91 -14.62 -15.55 6.92
CA GLU A 91 -14.73 -15.13 8.33
C GLU A 91 -13.91 -13.86 8.63
N GLN A 92 -12.74 -13.72 7.99
CA GLN A 92 -11.76 -12.66 8.25
C GLN A 92 -11.78 -11.54 7.20
N GLU A 93 -12.73 -11.55 6.27
CA GLU A 93 -12.75 -10.68 5.08
C GLU A 93 -12.62 -9.20 5.44
N LYS A 94 -13.39 -8.73 6.42
CA LYS A 94 -13.38 -7.31 6.85
C LYS A 94 -12.02 -6.88 7.41
N ALA A 95 -11.38 -7.74 8.21
CA ALA A 95 -10.05 -7.45 8.75
C ALA A 95 -8.98 -7.46 7.65
N ILE A 96 -9.06 -8.41 6.70
CA ILE A 96 -8.17 -8.45 5.54
C ILE A 96 -8.31 -7.16 4.71
N ALA A 97 -9.54 -6.75 4.39
CA ALA A 97 -9.81 -5.54 3.62
C ALA A 97 -9.27 -4.29 4.31
N ARG A 98 -9.41 -4.19 5.64
CA ARG A 98 -8.88 -3.08 6.44
C ARG A 98 -7.35 -2.97 6.32
N VAL A 99 -6.65 -4.08 6.47
CA VAL A 99 -5.18 -4.10 6.40
C VAL A 99 -4.70 -3.75 4.99
N LEU A 100 -5.28 -4.37 3.96
CA LEU A 100 -4.89 -4.08 2.56
C LEU A 100 -5.23 -2.63 2.17
N GLY A 101 -6.40 -2.12 2.55
CA GLY A 101 -6.78 -0.74 2.25
C GLY A 101 -5.86 0.30 2.89
N SER A 102 -5.32 0.03 4.10
CA SER A 102 -4.36 0.94 4.73
C SER A 102 -3.01 1.00 4.02
N GLU A 103 -2.60 -0.09 3.35
CA GLU A 103 -1.37 -0.13 2.54
C GLU A 103 -1.56 0.66 1.24
N ASP A 104 -2.72 0.51 0.60
CA ASP A 104 -3.09 1.26 -0.60
C ASP A 104 -3.12 2.77 -0.32
N GLU A 105 -3.72 3.22 0.78
CA GLU A 105 -3.74 4.64 1.18
C GLU A 105 -2.33 5.24 1.32
N LEU A 106 -1.38 4.47 1.85
CA LEU A 106 0.01 4.91 1.99
C LEU A 106 0.71 4.99 0.64
N LEU A 107 0.47 4.01 -0.24
CA LEU A 107 1.01 4.02 -1.59
C LEU A 107 0.45 5.18 -2.41
N ASP A 108 -0.84 5.47 -2.26
CA ASP A 108 -1.54 6.58 -2.90
C ASP A 108 -0.94 7.94 -2.48
N MET A 109 -0.75 8.14 -1.18
CA MET A 109 -0.09 9.35 -0.66
C MET A 109 1.36 9.46 -1.13
N ALA A 110 2.12 8.36 -1.09
CA ALA A 110 3.51 8.34 -1.57
C ALA A 110 3.60 8.63 -3.08
N SER A 111 2.66 8.10 -3.87
CA SER A 111 2.59 8.36 -5.32
C SER A 111 2.32 9.83 -5.59
N LEU A 112 1.38 10.45 -4.86
CA LEU A 112 1.06 11.88 -4.99
C LEU A 112 2.31 12.74 -4.81
N MET A 113 3.17 12.39 -3.85
CA MET A 113 4.37 13.16 -3.50
C MET A 113 5.59 12.87 -4.40
N ASP A 114 5.62 11.76 -5.15
CA ASP A 114 6.70 11.46 -6.10
C ASP A 114 6.48 12.25 -7.41
N PRO A 115 7.41 13.15 -7.82
CA PRO A 115 7.24 13.96 -9.02
C PRO A 115 7.04 13.19 -10.32
N ARG A 116 7.48 11.92 -10.37
CA ARG A 116 7.34 11.06 -11.55
C ARG A 116 5.98 10.39 -11.63
N PHE A 117 5.33 10.18 -10.48
CA PHE A 117 4.14 9.38 -10.39
C PHE A 117 2.90 10.23 -10.16
N ARG A 118 2.95 11.21 -9.24
CA ARG A 118 1.84 12.12 -8.91
C ARG A 118 0.51 11.36 -8.82
N THR A 119 -0.45 11.66 -9.69
CA THR A 119 -1.77 11.03 -9.74
C THR A 119 -1.87 9.87 -10.73
N SER A 120 -0.80 9.52 -11.44
CA SER A 120 -0.83 8.56 -12.55
C SER A 120 -1.14 7.12 -12.13
N TYR A 121 -0.84 6.76 -10.88
CA TYR A 121 -1.08 5.42 -10.33
C TYR A 121 -2.20 5.38 -9.29
N ILE A 122 -2.88 6.50 -9.11
CA ILE A 122 -3.98 6.64 -8.16
C ILE A 122 -5.29 6.44 -8.93
N ASP A 123 -6.23 5.72 -8.33
CA ASP A 123 -7.59 5.58 -8.86
C ASP A 123 -8.23 6.98 -9.00
N PRO A 124 -8.72 7.38 -10.20
CA PRO A 124 -9.27 8.72 -10.44
C PRO A 124 -10.37 9.10 -9.43
N ASP A 125 -11.14 8.13 -8.93
CA ASP A 125 -12.21 8.38 -7.95
C ASP A 125 -11.66 8.75 -6.57
N LYS A 126 -10.40 8.38 -6.28
CA LYS A 126 -9.72 8.65 -5.00
C LYS A 126 -8.82 9.87 -5.01
N VAL A 127 -8.43 10.37 -6.19
CA VAL A 127 -7.45 11.47 -6.34
C VAL A 127 -7.82 12.68 -5.49
N GLU A 128 -9.08 13.12 -5.51
CA GLU A 128 -9.53 14.28 -4.74
C GLU A 128 -9.49 14.03 -3.23
N GLN A 129 -9.83 12.81 -2.78
CA GLN A 129 -9.72 12.45 -1.37
C GLN A 129 -8.27 12.49 -0.89
N ILE A 130 -7.34 12.00 -1.72
CA ILE A 130 -5.91 11.94 -1.42
C ILE A 130 -5.29 13.34 -1.40
N LYS A 131 -5.66 14.22 -2.33
CA LYS A 131 -5.26 15.63 -2.30
C LYS A 131 -5.72 16.33 -1.01
N ARG A 132 -7.00 16.17 -0.65
CA ARG A 132 -7.56 16.76 0.58
C ARG A 132 -6.84 16.25 1.83
N ARG A 133 -6.52 14.95 1.87
CA ARG A 133 -5.73 14.36 2.96
C ARG A 133 -4.34 15.00 3.03
N ALA A 134 -3.64 15.16 1.90
CA ALA A 134 -2.33 15.80 1.86
C ALA A 134 -2.37 17.25 2.36
N VAL A 135 -3.36 18.03 1.93
CA VAL A 135 -3.57 19.41 2.41
C VAL A 135 -3.84 19.42 3.92
N SER A 136 -4.71 18.53 4.41
CA SER A 136 -5.01 18.42 5.84
C SER A 136 -3.80 18.02 6.67
N GLU A 137 -2.98 17.08 6.19
CA GLU A 137 -1.75 16.67 6.87
C GLU A 137 -0.75 17.83 6.92
N LEU A 138 -0.59 18.60 5.83
CA LEU A 138 0.25 19.80 5.79
C LEU A 138 -0.20 20.90 6.76
N LEU A 139 -1.52 21.12 6.90
CA LEU A 139 -2.10 22.05 7.87
C LEU A 139 -1.90 21.60 9.33
N SER A 140 -1.77 20.30 9.57
CA SER A 140 -1.60 19.74 10.91
C SER A 140 -0.19 19.90 11.48
N PHE A 141 0.81 20.21 10.64
CA PHE A 141 2.14 20.53 11.11
C PHE A 141 2.14 21.91 11.79
N PRO A 142 2.56 22.01 13.06
CA PRO A 142 2.80 23.31 13.67
C PRO A 142 3.79 24.07 12.79
N THR A 143 3.39 25.25 12.32
CA THR A 143 4.32 26.19 11.70
C THR A 143 5.23 26.71 12.81
N ASP A 144 6.29 25.97 13.12
CA ASP A 144 7.45 26.52 13.83
C ASP A 144 8.10 27.55 12.90
N LYS A 145 7.53 28.75 12.89
CA LYS A 145 8.17 29.96 12.35
C LYS A 145 9.27 30.40 13.32
N SER A 146 10.23 29.54 13.62
CA SER A 146 11.47 29.93 14.30
C SER A 146 12.56 28.87 14.15
N THR A 147 13.04 28.67 12.92
CA THR A 147 14.43 28.26 12.73
C THR A 147 15.07 29.26 11.78
N PRO A 148 15.91 30.19 12.28
CA PRO A 148 16.76 30.98 11.42
C PRO A 148 17.57 30.01 10.55
N GLN A 149 17.54 30.21 9.24
CA GLN A 149 18.51 29.56 8.36
C GLN A 149 19.92 29.77 8.93
N PRO A 150 20.78 28.75 9.05
CA PRO A 150 22.19 28.98 9.26
C PRO A 150 22.72 29.69 8.01
N GLY A 151 22.86 31.02 8.12
CA GLY A 151 23.64 31.79 7.17
C GLY A 151 25.10 31.30 7.17
N PRO A 152 25.86 31.52 6.08
CA PRO A 152 27.24 31.10 6.03
C PRO A 152 28.03 31.90 7.08
N VAL A 153 28.62 31.19 8.05
CA VAL A 153 29.63 31.73 8.96
C VAL A 153 30.83 32.12 8.10
N VAL A 154 31.10 33.41 8.00
CA VAL A 154 32.38 33.93 7.50
C VAL A 154 32.95 34.84 8.56
N GLN A 155 34.07 34.41 9.16
CA GLN A 155 35.06 35.30 9.78
C GLN A 155 36.39 34.56 9.88
N VAL A 156 37.34 34.91 9.01
CA VAL A 156 38.77 35.08 9.35
C VAL A 156 39.30 36.24 8.50
N ASP A 157 40.15 37.05 9.13
CA ASP A 157 40.54 38.44 8.88
C ASP A 157 41.21 38.84 7.54
N GLN A 158 41.26 40.17 7.35
CA GLN A 158 41.79 40.94 6.22
C GLN A 158 43.32 40.91 6.08
N GLU A 159 43.81 40.86 4.83
CA GLU A 159 44.89 41.76 4.38
C GLU A 159 44.84 42.01 2.84
N ALA A 160 45.28 43.18 2.41
CA ALA A 160 44.92 43.86 1.16
C ALA A 160 45.69 43.47 -0.13
N ARG A 161 44.99 43.43 -1.29
CA ARG A 161 45.43 43.91 -2.65
C ARG A 161 44.31 43.75 -3.73
N PRO A 162 44.36 44.46 -4.88
CA PRO A 162 43.20 44.76 -5.73
C PRO A 162 42.73 43.63 -6.68
N GLN A 163 41.43 43.69 -7.00
CA GLN A 163 40.63 42.74 -7.76
C GLN A 163 41.06 42.49 -9.22
N PRO A 164 40.68 41.33 -9.79
CA PRO A 164 40.09 41.28 -11.12
C PRO A 164 38.63 40.78 -11.09
N ASN A 165 37.78 41.48 -11.86
CA ASN A 165 36.33 41.32 -12.05
C ASN A 165 35.70 39.94 -11.75
N PRO A 166 34.64 39.85 -10.92
CA PRO A 166 33.90 38.60 -10.77
C PRO A 166 32.89 38.43 -11.91
N ARG A 167 33.05 37.38 -12.72
CA ARG A 167 32.00 36.88 -13.60
C ARG A 167 30.76 36.56 -12.76
N ARG A 168 29.58 37.05 -13.21
CA ARG A 168 28.28 36.79 -12.58
C ARG A 168 28.02 35.29 -12.47
N LYS A 169 28.19 34.71 -11.29
CA LYS A 169 27.78 33.34 -10.99
C LYS A 169 26.25 33.35 -10.90
N LYS A 170 25.58 32.74 -11.88
CA LYS A 170 24.13 32.48 -11.80
C LYS A 170 23.92 31.48 -10.67
N THR A 171 23.23 31.88 -9.62
CA THR A 171 22.84 30.97 -8.54
C THR A 171 21.81 29.98 -9.06
N LEU A 172 21.83 28.74 -8.56
CA LEU A 172 20.82 27.71 -8.87
C LEU A 172 19.39 28.23 -8.69
N ALA A 173 19.18 29.14 -7.72
CA ALA A 173 17.92 29.84 -7.48
C ALA A 173 17.40 30.65 -8.69
N ALA A 174 18.27 31.05 -9.62
CA ALA A 174 17.85 31.75 -10.84
C ALA A 174 17.17 30.81 -11.85
N PHE A 175 17.40 29.49 -11.78
CA PHE A 175 16.78 28.49 -12.66
C PHE A 175 15.36 28.11 -12.22
N PHE A 176 15.03 28.24 -10.93
CA PHE A 176 13.70 27.95 -10.40
C PHE A 176 12.72 29.14 -10.49
N LYS A 177 13.13 30.28 -11.05
CA LYS A 177 12.24 31.41 -11.33
C LYS A 177 11.45 31.19 -12.62
N LYS A 178 10.60 30.17 -12.64
CA LYS A 178 9.40 30.18 -13.49
C LYS A 178 8.30 30.86 -12.68
N SER A 179 7.64 31.85 -13.26
CA SER A 179 6.68 32.75 -12.60
C SER A 179 5.59 31.97 -11.85
N VAL A 180 5.75 31.84 -10.53
CA VAL A 180 4.70 31.47 -9.60
C VAL A 180 3.75 32.67 -9.51
N PRO A 181 2.42 32.50 -9.69
CA PRO A 181 1.48 33.54 -9.31
C PRO A 181 1.59 33.73 -7.80
N SER A 182 2.12 34.87 -7.36
CA SER A 182 2.13 35.22 -5.94
C SER A 182 0.68 35.37 -5.47
N PRO A 183 0.20 34.59 -4.49
CA PRO A 183 -1.09 34.85 -3.89
C PRO A 183 -1.00 36.14 -3.08
N GLY A 184 -2.06 36.96 -3.16
CA GLY A 184 -2.17 38.21 -2.40
C GLY A 184 -2.25 37.95 -0.88
N PRO A 185 -2.05 38.98 -0.05
CA PRO A 185 -1.85 38.85 1.39
C PRO A 185 -3.08 38.34 2.20
N ASP A 186 -4.24 38.12 1.58
CA ASP A 186 -5.51 37.79 2.27
C ASP A 186 -6.00 36.34 2.09
N GLN A 187 -5.16 35.41 1.60
CA GLN A 187 -5.59 34.02 1.41
C GLN A 187 -5.41 33.16 2.66
N SER A 188 -6.43 32.35 2.98
CA SER A 188 -6.35 31.28 3.99
C SER A 188 -5.15 30.37 3.70
N GLU A 189 -4.44 29.93 4.74
CA GLU A 189 -3.26 29.04 4.61
C GLU A 189 -3.60 27.77 3.81
N GLU A 190 -4.83 27.28 3.92
CA GLU A 190 -5.36 26.17 3.13
C GLU A 190 -5.35 26.46 1.62
N ALA A 191 -5.84 27.62 1.21
CA ALA A 191 -5.87 28.02 -0.21
C ALA A 191 -4.45 28.17 -0.78
N LYS A 192 -3.49 28.61 0.04
CA LYS A 192 -2.07 28.67 -0.36
C LYS A 192 -1.52 27.26 -0.63
N ILE A 193 -1.77 26.32 0.27
CA ILE A 193 -1.33 24.93 0.11
C ILE A 193 -1.98 24.27 -1.11
N GLU A 194 -3.28 24.51 -1.34
CA GLU A 194 -3.97 23.99 -2.52
C GLU A 194 -3.40 24.55 -3.83
N THR A 195 -3.12 25.85 -3.89
CA THR A 195 -2.49 26.47 -5.08
C THR A 195 -1.07 25.97 -5.33
N GLU A 196 -0.30 25.71 -4.28
CA GLU A 196 1.03 25.10 -4.40
C GLU A 196 0.93 23.66 -4.90
N LEU A 197 0.03 22.85 -4.34
CA LEU A 197 -0.21 21.47 -4.78
C LEU A 197 -0.68 21.41 -6.25
N ALA A 198 -1.58 22.31 -6.65
CA ALA A 198 -2.01 22.43 -8.05
C ALA A 198 -0.83 22.81 -8.97
N THR A 199 0.04 23.72 -8.52
CA THR A 199 1.25 24.10 -9.27
C THR A 199 2.22 22.93 -9.40
N TYR A 200 2.44 22.17 -8.32
CA TYR A 200 3.28 20.98 -8.30
C TYR A 200 2.80 19.90 -9.30
N LEU A 201 1.49 19.70 -9.39
CA LEU A 201 0.91 18.71 -10.30
C LEU A 201 1.04 19.11 -11.78
N LEU A 202 1.18 20.40 -12.08
CA LEU A 202 1.33 20.95 -13.44
C LEU A 202 2.79 21.08 -13.90
N MET A 203 3.76 20.75 -13.04
CA MET A 203 5.18 20.81 -13.38
C MET A 203 5.53 19.77 -14.47
N PRO A 204 6.23 20.15 -15.55
CA PRO A 204 6.74 19.18 -16.52
C PRO A 204 7.78 18.26 -15.86
N GLU A 205 7.90 17.03 -16.39
CA GLU A 205 8.95 16.08 -16.00
C GLU A 205 10.37 16.56 -16.34
#